data_AF-A0A1X6YWT1-F1
#
_entry.id   AF-A0A1X6YWT1-F1
#
_cell.length_a   1.000
_cell.length_b   1.000
_cell.length_c   1.000
_cell.angle_alpha   90.00
_cell.angle_beta   90.00
_cell.angle_gamma   90.00
#
_symmetry.space_group_name_H-M   'P 1'
#
loop_
_entity.id
_entity.type
_entity.pdbx_description
1 polymer ?
#
loop_
_entity_poly.entity_id
_entity_poly.type
_entity_poly.pdbx_seq_one_letter_code
_entity_poly.pdbx_strand_id
1 'polypeptide(L)'
;MKSREAHGTRALLSCRKALLNKTIDLANEMRGLLKIFGLRLPKTIQHGSFDDVVRPLIEVDEVLAHAMLPLLDARRAKYKHYLALDRRVKRKQHQKILAMVPACGGLDRH
;
A
#
# COMPACT_ATOMS: atom_id res chain seq x y z
N MET A 1 13.46 13.95 -25.98
CA MET A 1 12.88 12.61 -25.71
C MET A 1 12.04 12.59 -24.40
N LYS A 2 11.03 13.47 -24.24
CA LYS A 2 10.24 13.63 -22.99
C LYS A 2 9.19 12.53 -22.74
N SER A 3 8.81 11.77 -23.77
CA SER A 3 7.67 10.83 -23.67
C SER A 3 7.96 9.62 -22.78
N ARG A 4 9.16 9.02 -22.87
CA ARG A 4 9.48 7.76 -22.17
C ARG A 4 9.49 7.90 -20.64
N GLU A 5 10.01 9.01 -20.12
CA GLU A 5 10.01 9.29 -18.67
C GLU A 5 8.61 9.60 -18.13
N ALA A 6 7.79 10.31 -18.92
CA ALA A 6 6.39 10.57 -18.59
C ALA A 6 5.57 9.26 -18.57
N HIS A 7 5.74 8.40 -19.57
CA HIS A 7 5.13 7.06 -19.60
C HIS A 7 5.59 6.20 -18.42
N GLY A 8 6.89 6.18 -18.11
CA GLY A 8 7.43 5.44 -16.96
C GLY A 8 6.87 5.92 -15.61
N THR A 9 6.65 7.23 -15.45
CA THR A 9 6.04 7.79 -14.23
C THR A 9 4.56 7.41 -14.11
N ARG A 10 3.79 7.51 -15.20
CA ARG A 10 2.38 7.09 -15.22
C ARG A 10 2.21 5.60 -14.96
N ALA A 11 3.05 4.76 -15.57
CA ALA A 11 3.06 3.33 -15.33
C ALA A 11 3.29 3.01 -13.84
N LEU A 12 4.28 3.66 -13.22
CA LEU A 12 4.60 3.47 -11.81
C LEU A 12 3.43 3.87 -10.89
N LEU A 13 2.78 5.00 -11.15
CA LEU A 13 1.57 5.43 -10.43
C LEU A 13 0.40 4.46 -10.61
N SER A 14 0.20 3.96 -11.83
CA SER A 14 -0.83 2.97 -12.14
C SER A 14 -0.59 1.66 -11.39
N CYS A 15 0.64 1.13 -11.42
CA CYS A 15 1.01 -0.08 -10.69
C CYS A 15 0.83 0.09 -9.17
N ARG A 16 1.21 1.26 -8.61
CA ARG A 16 0.98 1.56 -7.19
C ARG A 16 -0.51 1.53 -6.84
N LYS A 17 -1.36 2.19 -7.64
CA LYS A 17 -2.81 2.20 -7.42
C LYS A 17 -3.40 0.79 -7.54
N ALA A 18 -2.98 0.02 -8.53
CA ALA A 18 -3.45 -1.35 -8.75
C ALA A 18 -3.12 -2.28 -7.58
N LEU A 19 -1.91 -2.20 -7.01
CA LEU A 19 -1.54 -2.98 -5.83
C LEU A 19 -2.35 -2.58 -4.59
N LEU A 20 -2.58 -1.29 -4.38
CA LEU A 20 -3.38 -0.81 -3.25
C LEU A 20 -4.83 -1.32 -3.35
N ASN A 21 -5.46 -1.18 -4.51
CA ASN A 21 -6.83 -1.66 -4.73
C ASN A 21 -6.93 -3.17 -4.47
N LYS A 22 -6.03 -3.98 -5.05
CA LYS A 22 -5.99 -5.43 -4.81
C LYS A 22 -5.77 -5.81 -3.34
N THR A 23 -5.12 -4.94 -2.55
CA THR A 23 -4.92 -5.13 -1.11
C THR A 23 -6.21 -4.80 -0.34
N ILE A 24 -6.94 -3.76 -0.76
CA ILE A 24 -8.25 -3.38 -0.23
C ILE A 24 -9.28 -4.47 -0.53
N ASP A 25 -9.32 -4.95 -1.76
CA ASP A 25 -10.27 -5.99 -2.20
C ASP A 25 -10.10 -7.26 -1.36
N LEU A 26 -8.86 -7.73 -1.18
CA LEU A 26 -8.57 -8.86 -0.29
C LEU A 26 -8.96 -8.61 1.18
N ALA A 27 -8.74 -7.40 1.68
CA ALA A 27 -9.16 -7.05 3.04
C ALA A 27 -10.68 -7.07 3.21
N ASN A 28 -11.41 -6.64 2.17
CA ASN A 28 -12.87 -6.66 2.15
C ASN A 28 -13.42 -8.09 2.02
N GLU A 29 -12.80 -8.93 1.20
CA GLU A 29 -13.13 -10.36 1.10
C GLU A 29 -13.01 -11.04 2.46
N MET A 30 -11.88 -10.84 3.15
CA MET A 30 -11.67 -11.39 4.49
C MET A 30 -12.67 -10.85 5.52
N ARG A 31 -13.05 -9.57 5.45
CA ARG A 31 -14.14 -9.02 6.29
C ARG A 31 -15.48 -9.70 6.00
N GLY A 32 -15.78 -9.97 4.74
CA GLY A 32 -16.97 -10.69 4.32
C GLY A 32 -17.00 -12.11 4.89
N LEU A 33 -15.90 -12.84 4.76
CA LEU A 33 -15.75 -14.18 5.31
C LEU A 33 -15.91 -14.18 6.83
N LEU A 34 -15.18 -13.34 7.56
CA LEU A 34 -15.27 -13.24 9.02
C LEU A 34 -16.71 -12.95 9.50
N LYS A 35 -17.46 -12.15 8.75
CA LYS A 35 -18.87 -11.84 9.06
C LYS A 35 -19.76 -13.09 8.99
N ILE A 36 -19.48 -14.05 8.11
CA ILE A 36 -20.21 -15.32 8.02
C ILE A 36 -20.02 -16.12 9.31
N PHE A 37 -18.82 -16.09 9.87
CA PHE A 37 -18.47 -16.73 11.16
C PHE A 37 -18.85 -15.88 12.38
N GLY A 38 -19.62 -14.80 12.22
CA GLY A 38 -20.06 -13.94 13.32
C GLY A 38 -19.00 -12.98 13.86
N LEU A 39 -17.79 -12.98 13.30
CA LEU A 39 -16.69 -12.10 13.71
C LEU A 39 -16.78 -10.75 12.99
N ARG A 40 -16.71 -9.64 13.74
CA ARG A 40 -16.76 -8.29 13.19
C ARG A 40 -15.45 -7.55 13.43
N LEU A 41 -14.81 -7.17 12.33
CA LEU A 41 -13.65 -6.29 12.36
C LEU A 41 -14.07 -4.82 12.54
N PRO A 42 -13.25 -3.98 13.20
CA PRO A 42 -13.44 -2.53 13.22
C PRO A 42 -13.61 -1.95 11.81
N LYS A 43 -14.50 -0.95 11.68
CA LYS A 43 -14.79 -0.29 10.39
C LYS A 43 -13.54 0.31 9.76
N THR A 44 -12.65 0.86 10.60
CA THR A 44 -11.41 1.50 10.18
C THR A 44 -10.24 0.76 10.79
N ILE A 45 -9.44 0.11 9.94
CA ILE A 45 -8.17 -0.50 10.33
C ILE A 45 -7.12 -0.02 9.34
N GLN A 46 -5.99 0.46 9.85
CA GLN A 46 -4.87 0.85 9.01
C GLN A 46 -4.31 -0.38 8.28
N HIS A 47 -3.90 -0.23 7.02
CA HIS A 47 -3.38 -1.35 6.23
C HIS A 47 -2.18 -2.04 6.89
N GLY A 48 -1.34 -1.29 7.61
CA GLY A 48 -0.19 -1.83 8.33
C GLY A 48 -0.56 -2.70 9.54
N SER A 49 -1.63 -2.35 10.25
CA SER A 49 -2.07 -3.05 11.48
C SER A 49 -3.10 -4.15 11.23
N PHE A 50 -3.59 -4.27 10.00
CA PHE A 50 -4.64 -5.23 9.68
C PHE A 50 -4.21 -6.68 9.93
N ASP A 51 -2.97 -7.04 9.60
CA ASP A 51 -2.46 -8.40 9.84
C ASP A 51 -2.41 -8.72 11.33
N ASP A 52 -2.00 -7.76 12.15
CA ASP A 52 -1.90 -7.91 13.60
C ASP A 52 -3.28 -8.04 14.27
N VAL A 53 -4.31 -7.42 13.68
CA VAL A 53 -5.69 -7.53 14.17
C VAL A 53 -6.36 -8.83 13.71
N VAL A 54 -6.16 -9.24 12.46
CA VAL A 54 -6.88 -10.38 11.87
C VAL A 54 -6.27 -11.72 12.24
N ARG A 55 -4.94 -11.81 12.32
CA ARG A 55 -4.22 -13.05 12.67
C ARG A 55 -4.73 -13.71 13.97
N PRO A 56 -4.79 -13.02 15.11
CA PRO A 56 -5.27 -13.64 16.35
C PRO A 56 -6.75 -14.01 16.29
N LEU A 57 -7.56 -13.40 15.42
CA LEU A 57 -8.98 -13.74 15.29
C LEU A 57 -9.20 -15.03 14.50
N ILE A 58 -8.37 -15.28 13.48
CA ILE A 58 -8.48 -16.49 12.65
C ILE A 58 -7.76 -17.68 13.26
N GLU A 59 -6.71 -17.47 14.06
CA GLU A 59 -5.96 -18.56 14.70
C GLU A 59 -6.71 -19.23 15.87
N VAL A 60 -7.84 -18.65 16.31
CA VAL A 60 -8.73 -19.24 17.35
C VAL A 60 -9.52 -20.44 16.83
N ASP A 61 -9.73 -20.53 15.51
CA ASP A 61 -10.52 -21.59 14.87
C ASP A 61 -9.71 -22.21 13.73
N GLU A 62 -9.51 -23.52 13.76
CA GLU A 62 -8.64 -24.21 12.82
C GLU A 62 -9.15 -24.13 11.36
N VAL A 63 -10.47 -24.10 11.16
CA VAL A 63 -11.09 -23.97 9.84
C VAL A 63 -10.84 -22.57 9.28
N LEU A 64 -11.04 -21.54 10.10
CA LEU A 64 -10.71 -20.16 9.75
C LEU A 64 -9.21 -19.98 9.48
N ALA A 65 -8.36 -20.53 10.33
CA ALA A 65 -6.91 -20.46 10.15
C ALA A 65 -6.51 -21.08 8.80
N HIS A 66 -6.99 -22.29 8.51
CA HIS A 66 -6.67 -23.00 7.27
C HIS A 66 -7.12 -22.23 6.02
N ALA A 67 -8.31 -21.65 6.04
CA ALA A 67 -8.87 -20.92 4.90
C ALA A 67 -8.28 -19.50 4.74
N MET A 68 -8.03 -18.80 5.84
CA MET A 68 -7.76 -17.35 5.83
C MET A 68 -6.28 -16.99 5.98
N LEU A 69 -5.44 -17.83 6.57
CA LEU A 69 -4.00 -17.55 6.66
C LEU A 69 -3.36 -17.35 5.28
N PRO A 70 -3.64 -18.18 4.24
CA PRO A 70 -3.09 -17.95 2.91
C PRO A 70 -3.53 -16.61 2.28
N LEU A 71 -4.78 -16.20 2.52
CA LEU A 71 -5.30 -14.90 2.06
C LEU A 71 -4.61 -13.74 2.77
N LEU A 72 -4.38 -13.88 4.07
CA LEU A 72 -3.69 -12.89 4.89
C LEU A 72 -2.25 -12.71 4.41
N ASP A 73 -1.53 -13.80 4.17
CA ASP A 73 -0.14 -13.76 3.68
C ASP A 73 -0.06 -13.17 2.26
N ALA A 74 -0.99 -13.53 1.36
CA ALA A 74 -1.07 -12.95 0.03
C ALA A 74 -1.31 -11.42 0.08
N ARG A 75 -2.19 -10.98 0.98
CA ARG A 75 -2.44 -9.54 1.21
C ARG A 75 -1.18 -8.86 1.74
N ARG A 76 -0.49 -9.45 2.72
CA ARG A 76 0.76 -8.92 3.30
C ARG A 76 1.84 -8.76 2.24
N ALA A 77 2.01 -9.75 1.36
CA ALA A 77 2.96 -9.68 0.25
C ALA A 77 2.63 -8.52 -0.72
N LYS A 78 1.36 -8.40 -1.14
CA LYS A 78 0.91 -7.29 -1.99
C LYS A 78 1.15 -5.93 -1.33
N TYR A 79 0.88 -5.80 -0.04
CA TYR A 79 1.10 -4.55 0.70
C TYR A 79 2.58 -4.19 0.80
N LYS A 80 3.47 -5.16 1.01
CA LYS A 80 4.94 -4.95 0.96
C LYS A 80 5.37 -4.40 -0.40
N HIS A 81 4.87 -4.96 -1.50
CA HIS A 81 5.17 -4.45 -2.85
C HIS A 81 4.59 -3.05 -3.08
N TYR A 82 3.37 -2.77 -2.58
CA TYR A 82 2.79 -1.43 -2.60
C TYR A 82 3.71 -0.42 -1.89
N LEU A 83 4.17 -0.71 -0.67
CA LEU A 83 5.07 0.17 0.08
C LEU A 83 6.38 0.43 -0.66
N ALA A 84 6.92 -0.59 -1.33
CA ALA A 84 8.12 -0.42 -2.15
C ALA A 84 7.87 0.54 -3.33
N LEU A 85 6.73 0.42 -4.02
CA LEU A 85 6.35 1.36 -5.09
C LEU A 85 6.04 2.76 -4.54
N ASP A 86 5.37 2.88 -3.41
CA ASP A 86 5.05 4.14 -2.74
C ASP A 86 6.31 4.93 -2.41
N ARG A 87 7.32 4.28 -1.83
CA ARG A 87 8.63 4.88 -1.56
C ARG A 87 9.31 5.36 -2.85
N ARG A 88 9.21 4.60 -3.95
CA ARG A 88 9.75 4.99 -5.26
C ARG A 88 9.03 6.22 -5.84
N VAL A 89 7.69 6.29 -5.73
CA VAL A 89 6.91 7.48 -6.13
C VAL A 89 7.38 8.70 -5.33
N LYS A 90 7.40 8.59 -4.01
CA LYS A 90 7.73 9.71 -3.11
C LYS A 90 9.14 10.25 -3.36
N ARG A 91 10.13 9.38 -3.58
CA ARG A 91 11.49 9.81 -3.95
C ARG A 91 11.51 10.59 -5.27
N LYS A 92 10.80 10.12 -6.31
CA LYS A 92 10.71 10.84 -7.58
C LYS A 92 10.00 12.19 -7.46
N GLN A 93 8.99 12.28 -6.59
CA GLN A 93 8.30 13.54 -6.32
C GLN A 93 9.21 14.53 -5.59
N HIS A 94 9.93 14.07 -4.57
CA HIS A 94 10.89 14.91 -3.84
C HIS A 94 12.03 15.40 -4.74
N GLN A 95 12.56 14.55 -5.63
CA GLN A 95 13.60 14.94 -6.57
C GLN A 95 13.13 16.00 -7.59
N LYS A 96 11.87 15.94 -8.03
CA LYS A 96 11.27 16.99 -8.88
C LYS A 96 11.10 18.31 -8.13
N ILE A 97 10.73 18.27 -6.85
CA ILE A 97 10.60 19.48 -6.03
C ILE A 97 11.97 20.13 -5.84
N LEU A 98 13.01 19.35 -5.49
CA LEU A 98 14.37 19.87 -5.32
C LEU A 98 14.94 20.47 -6.62
N ALA A 99 14.68 19.84 -7.77
CA ALA A 99 15.11 20.35 -9.08
C ALA A 99 14.32 21.59 -9.54
N MET A 100 13.21 21.94 -8.87
CA MET A 100 12.33 23.06 -9.20
C MET A 100 12.45 24.21 -8.20
N VAL A 101 13.31 24.09 -7.18
CA VAL A 101 13.79 25.24 -6.41
C VAL A 101 14.85 25.92 -7.28
N PRO A 102 14.57 27.09 -7.90
CA PRO A 102 15.63 27.84 -8.54
C PRO A 102 16.62 28.26 -7.46
N ALA A 103 17.91 28.11 -7.73
CA ALA A 103 18.95 28.79 -6.98
C ALA A 103 18.75 30.31 -7.20
N CYS A 104 17.83 30.91 -6.44
CA CYS A 104 17.55 32.33 -6.45
C CYS A 104 17.86 32.91 -5.07
N GLY A 105 18.92 33.72 -5.04
CA GLY A 105 19.28 34.66 -3.97
C GLY A 105 20.19 34.07 -2.90
N GLY A 106 21.34 34.65 -2.53
CA GLY A 106 22.04 35.92 -2.80
C GLY A 106 23.32 35.88 -1.92
N LEU A 107 24.26 36.81 -1.87
CA LEU A 107 24.36 38.23 -2.15
C LEU A 107 25.86 38.50 -2.34
N ASP A 108 26.22 39.29 -3.36
CA ASP A 108 27.45 40.08 -3.33
C ASP A 108 27.45 40.95 -2.07
N ARG A 109 28.49 40.83 -1.25
CA ARG A 109 28.81 41.83 -0.23
C ARG A 109 30.21 42.37 -0.52
N HIS A 110 30.21 43.64 -0.94
CA HIS A 110 31.34 44.55 -0.91
C HIS A 110 32.01 44.58 0.47
#